data_AF-A0A7D5V3K1-F1
#
_entry.id   AF-A0A7D5V3K1-F1
#
_cell.length_a   1.000
_cell.length_b   1.000
_cell.length_c   1.000
_cell.angle_alpha   90.00
_cell.angle_beta   90.00
_cell.angle_gamma   90.00
#
_symmetry.space_group_name_H-M   'P 1'
#
loop_
_entity.id
_entity.type
_entity.pdbx_description
1 polymer ?
#
loop_
_entity_poly.entity_id
_entity_poly.type
_entity_poly.pdbx_seq_one_letter_code
_entity_poly.pdbx_strand_id
1 'polypeptide(L)'
;MSMSANSTPYLGDESPSDSAGLLHAAHHAVRLPNVVSTAILPAAFVLSTLVLWRLWRFTVLPWLYPDLPKEFPYWIPVLGHARAFFQDSNGLLVRARSYFGTSRELSALMVFGKTFYVVTQVKQSDEVYRNTEAVSFDDFVQGLMRNNGNDGEAIKAVFMALPVDKAGFPNPRGESIGRLASVMHAHQLHPGANLAVLQANVQKWLNCHVHPKEICAKPTATSSGRESVEVPLYQWCSKYVIQLGQDIYFGEMLARIDPTLPSVFLLFDELIWKMLYQYPGFLSSDMSVPRARVIASLDKYLQVPQKERAGMRLG
;
A
#
# COMPACT_ATOMS: atom_id res chain seq x y z
N MET A 1 -22.83 -76.14 -55.93
CA MET A 1 -22.63 -77.18 -56.95
C MET A 1 -21.15 -77.52 -56.94
N SER A 2 -20.82 -78.79 -56.65
CA SER A 2 -19.50 -79.45 -56.68
C SER A 2 -18.37 -78.89 -55.79
N MET A 3 -17.95 -79.63 -54.75
CA MET A 3 -17.01 -80.79 -54.76
C MET A 3 -15.55 -80.30 -54.70
N SER A 4 -14.87 -80.46 -53.56
CA SER A 4 -14.17 -81.67 -53.10
C SER A 4 -12.93 -81.98 -53.95
N ALA A 5 -11.75 -81.99 -53.33
CA ALA A 5 -11.00 -83.23 -53.12
C ALA A 5 -9.63 -82.96 -52.45
N ASN A 6 -9.40 -83.70 -51.37
CA ASN A 6 -8.10 -84.02 -50.79
C ASN A 6 -7.13 -84.59 -51.84
N SER A 7 -5.82 -84.46 -51.60
CA SER A 7 -4.85 -85.58 -51.60
C SER A 7 -3.45 -85.13 -51.17
N THR A 8 -3.05 -85.54 -49.97
CA THR A 8 -1.66 -85.85 -49.56
C THR A 8 -1.27 -87.25 -50.08
N PRO A 9 0.03 -87.59 -50.28
CA PRO A 9 0.85 -88.16 -49.18
C PRO A 9 2.38 -87.81 -49.24
N TYR A 10 3.03 -87.61 -48.08
CA TYR A 10 4.14 -88.40 -47.46
C TYR A 10 5.48 -88.51 -48.24
N LEU A 11 6.70 -88.58 -47.67
CA LEU A 11 7.27 -88.70 -46.30
C LEU A 11 8.79 -88.40 -46.39
N GLY A 12 9.43 -88.03 -45.28
CA GLY A 12 10.89 -88.00 -45.09
C GLY A 12 11.28 -86.99 -44.01
N ASP A 13 11.01 -87.28 -42.74
CA ASP A 13 11.95 -87.81 -41.72
C ASP A 13 13.12 -86.85 -41.37
N GLU A 14 12.97 -86.13 -40.25
CA GLU A 14 13.78 -86.25 -39.01
C GLU A 14 13.57 -85.02 -38.09
N SER A 15 13.53 -85.28 -36.79
CA SER A 15 13.28 -84.40 -35.63
C SER A 15 14.39 -84.66 -34.59
N PRO A 16 14.58 -83.94 -33.46
CA PRO A 16 13.99 -82.68 -32.96
C PRO A 16 15.05 -81.66 -32.45
N SER A 17 14.65 -80.41 -32.20
CA SER A 17 14.81 -79.81 -30.85
C SER A 17 14.17 -78.41 -30.78
N ASP A 18 13.08 -78.37 -30.03
CA ASP A 18 12.32 -77.20 -29.63
C ASP A 18 13.12 -76.21 -28.80
N SER A 19 13.12 -74.93 -29.19
CA SER A 19 13.41 -73.81 -28.28
C SER A 19 12.98 -72.45 -28.87
N ALA A 20 11.69 -72.25 -29.13
CA ALA A 20 11.20 -70.93 -29.54
C ALA A 20 9.71 -70.67 -29.22
N GLY A 21 9.23 -71.12 -28.06
CA GLY A 21 7.81 -71.03 -27.72
C GLY A 21 7.52 -70.61 -26.29
N LEU A 22 8.19 -69.59 -25.74
CA LEU A 22 7.86 -69.08 -24.39
C LEU A 22 8.25 -67.60 -24.12
N LEU A 23 8.30 -66.73 -25.14
CA LEU A 23 8.64 -65.31 -24.95
C LEU A 23 7.71 -64.35 -25.72
N HIS A 24 6.39 -64.53 -25.61
CA HIS A 24 5.45 -63.55 -26.20
C HIS A 24 4.37 -63.02 -25.24
N ALA A 25 4.54 -63.19 -23.92
CA ALA A 25 3.54 -62.81 -22.92
C ALA A 25 4.04 -61.85 -21.81
N ALA A 26 5.01 -60.97 -22.09
CA ALA A 26 5.54 -60.04 -21.07
C ALA A 26 5.89 -58.63 -21.58
N HIS A 27 5.08 -58.04 -22.47
CA HIS A 27 5.31 -56.66 -22.93
C HIS A 27 4.07 -55.74 -22.85
N HIS A 28 3.18 -55.97 -21.89
CA HIS A 28 2.27 -54.92 -21.41
C HIS A 28 2.69 -54.45 -20.01
N ALA A 29 3.90 -53.89 -19.92
CA ALA A 29 4.23 -52.99 -18.83
C ALA A 29 3.47 -51.67 -19.08
N VAL A 30 2.47 -51.44 -18.24
CA VAL A 30 1.74 -50.17 -18.12
C VAL A 30 2.76 -49.04 -18.05
N ARG A 31 2.90 -48.26 -19.14
CA ARG A 31 3.63 -46.97 -19.12
C ARG A 31 2.80 -45.99 -18.29
N LEU A 32 3.00 -45.99 -16.98
CA LEU A 32 2.69 -44.83 -16.15
C LEU A 32 3.64 -43.69 -16.56
N PRO A 33 3.16 -42.44 -16.67
CA PRO A 33 3.83 -41.42 -17.45
C PRO A 33 5.10 -40.90 -16.75
N ASN A 34 6.22 -40.88 -17.49
CA ASN A 34 7.52 -40.29 -17.12
C ASN A 34 7.47 -38.80 -16.72
N VAL A 35 6.30 -38.15 -16.76
CA VAL A 35 6.08 -36.75 -16.40
C VAL A 35 6.19 -36.53 -14.89
N VAL A 36 5.89 -37.55 -14.07
CA VAL A 36 5.96 -37.42 -12.60
C VAL A 36 7.43 -37.40 -12.11
N SER A 37 8.33 -38.15 -12.75
CA SER A 37 9.73 -38.29 -12.31
C SER A 37 10.60 -37.08 -12.64
N THR A 38 10.38 -36.44 -13.80
CA THR A 38 11.16 -35.27 -14.24
C THR A 38 10.86 -34.00 -13.44
N ALA A 39 9.67 -33.89 -12.84
CA ALA A 39 9.28 -32.75 -11.99
C ALA A 39 9.74 -32.87 -10.53
N ILE A 40 10.04 -34.08 -10.04
CA ILE A 40 10.41 -34.31 -8.62
C ILE A 40 11.80 -33.75 -8.30
N LEU A 41 12.80 -34.00 -9.15
CA LEU A 41 14.18 -33.53 -8.95
C LEU A 41 14.29 -31.99 -8.87
N PRO A 42 13.73 -31.20 -9.80
CA PRO A 42 13.77 -29.75 -9.70
C PRO A 42 12.97 -29.23 -8.50
N ALA A 43 11.81 -29.83 -8.19
CA ALA A 43 11.03 -29.45 -7.01
C ALA A 43 11.80 -29.71 -5.70
N ALA A 44 12.47 -30.85 -5.58
CA ALA A 44 13.31 -31.19 -4.43
C ALA A 44 14.51 -30.24 -4.30
N PHE A 45 15.14 -29.87 -5.42
CA PHE A 45 16.24 -28.90 -5.42
C PHE A 45 15.77 -27.50 -4.99
N VAL A 46 14.63 -27.03 -5.50
CA VAL A 46 14.02 -25.75 -5.11
C VAL A 46 13.66 -25.75 -3.62
N LEU A 47 13.04 -26.82 -3.12
CA LEU A 47 12.67 -26.95 -1.71
C LEU A 47 13.91 -26.97 -0.81
N SER A 48 14.95 -27.73 -1.19
CA SER A 48 16.20 -27.82 -0.44
C SER A 48 16.90 -26.46 -0.39
N THR A 49 16.97 -25.76 -1.52
CA THR A 49 17.52 -24.41 -1.61
C THR A 49 16.75 -23.44 -0.72
N LEU A 50 15.42 -23.53 -0.71
CA LEU A 50 14.55 -22.69 0.12
C LEU A 50 14.76 -22.95 1.62
N VAL A 51 14.86 -24.21 2.03
CA VAL A 51 15.12 -24.59 3.42
C VAL A 51 16.50 -24.13 3.86
N LEU A 52 17.54 -24.34 3.05
CA LEU A 52 18.89 -23.86 3.32
C LEU A 52 18.94 -22.34 3.45
N TRP A 53 18.30 -21.62 2.53
CA TRP A 53 18.18 -20.16 2.61
C TRP A 53 17.47 -19.72 3.89
N ARG A 54 16.36 -20.38 4.27
CA ARG A 54 15.59 -20.05 5.47
C ARG A 54 16.41 -20.29 6.74
N LEU A 55 17.12 -21.41 6.84
CA LEU A 55 18.01 -21.73 7.96
C LEU A 55 19.15 -20.72 8.06
N TRP A 56 19.75 -20.37 6.92
CA TRP A 56 20.78 -19.34 6.87
C TRP A 56 20.25 -17.99 7.36
N ARG A 57 19.11 -17.54 6.83
CA ARG A 57 18.55 -16.19 7.10
C ARG A 57 18.04 -16.01 8.52
N PHE A 58 17.34 -17.00 9.08
CA PHE A 58 16.64 -16.86 10.37
C PHE A 58 17.29 -17.61 11.54
N THR A 59 18.32 -18.43 11.28
CA THR A 59 19.03 -19.16 12.35
C THR A 59 20.50 -18.81 12.38
N VAL A 60 21.23 -19.00 11.27
CA VAL A 60 22.70 -18.79 11.24
C VAL A 60 23.05 -17.31 11.31
N LEU A 61 22.40 -16.46 10.50
CA LEU A 61 22.71 -15.04 10.44
C LEU A 61 22.40 -14.30 11.76
N PRO A 62 21.23 -14.49 12.41
CA PRO A 62 20.98 -13.85 13.71
C PRO A 62 21.88 -14.39 14.83
N TRP A 63 22.42 -15.60 14.68
CA TRP A 63 23.40 -16.16 15.62
C TRP A 63 24.79 -15.52 15.44
N LEU A 64 25.23 -15.27 14.20
CA LEU A 64 26.49 -14.59 13.89
C LEU A 64 26.46 -13.09 14.23
N TYR A 65 25.30 -12.45 14.10
CA TYR A 65 25.11 -11.02 14.33
C TYR A 65 23.98 -10.76 15.34
N PRO A 66 24.21 -11.03 16.63
CA PRO A 66 23.18 -10.94 17.66
C PRO A 66 22.67 -9.50 17.90
N ASP A 67 23.47 -8.48 17.56
CA ASP A 67 23.11 -7.07 17.73
C ASP A 67 22.13 -6.55 16.68
N LEU A 68 21.90 -7.30 15.59
CA LEU A 68 20.95 -6.91 14.56
C LEU A 68 19.51 -7.25 14.97
N PRO A 69 18.52 -6.40 14.64
CA PRO A 69 17.11 -6.71 14.86
C PRO A 69 16.73 -8.05 14.22
N LYS A 70 16.10 -8.93 15.01
CA LYS A 70 15.63 -10.22 14.52
C LYS A 70 14.47 -10.02 13.57
N GLU A 71 14.53 -10.69 12.43
CA GLU A 71 13.49 -10.62 11.42
C GLU A 71 12.42 -11.70 11.62
N PHE A 72 11.14 -11.30 11.55
CA PHE A 72 10.02 -12.22 11.70
C PHE A 72 10.04 -13.22 10.55
N PRO A 73 10.15 -14.55 10.81
CA PRO A 73 10.41 -15.51 9.75
C PRO A 73 9.31 -15.59 8.69
N TYR A 74 9.72 -15.72 7.43
CA TYR A 74 8.82 -15.89 6.28
C TYR A 74 9.35 -16.97 5.33
N TRP A 75 8.49 -17.40 4.40
CA TRP A 75 8.79 -18.51 3.48
C TRP A 75 9.04 -18.08 2.04
N ILE A 76 8.56 -16.92 1.62
CA ILE A 76 8.69 -16.48 0.23
C ILE A 76 9.74 -15.38 0.16
N PRO A 77 10.94 -15.66 -0.40
CA PRO A 77 11.96 -14.65 -0.61
C PRO A 77 11.40 -13.46 -1.40
N VAL A 78 11.89 -12.26 -1.11
CA VAL A 78 11.43 -10.98 -1.68
C VAL A 78 10.01 -10.59 -1.27
N LEU A 79 9.00 -11.44 -1.46
CA LEU A 79 7.63 -11.10 -1.07
C LEU A 79 7.46 -10.97 0.45
N GLY A 80 8.17 -11.79 1.22
CA GLY A 80 8.11 -11.75 2.67
C GLY A 80 6.69 -11.96 3.19
N HIS A 81 6.23 -11.01 4.02
CA HIS A 81 4.90 -10.97 4.61
C HIS A 81 3.88 -10.19 3.77
N ALA A 82 4.16 -9.87 2.49
CA ALA A 82 3.31 -9.00 1.67
C ALA A 82 1.81 -9.34 1.74
N ARG A 83 1.43 -10.59 1.50
CA ARG A 83 0.01 -11.01 1.58
C ARG A 83 -0.58 -10.77 2.96
N ALA A 84 0.11 -11.17 4.02
CA ALA A 84 -0.38 -11.02 5.39
C ALA A 84 -0.48 -9.55 5.80
N PHE A 85 0.50 -8.74 5.37
CA PHE A 85 0.54 -7.30 5.63
C PHE A 85 -0.61 -6.58 4.93
N PHE A 86 -0.91 -6.97 3.68
CA PHE A 86 -1.97 -6.36 2.87
C PHE A 86 -3.38 -6.79 3.24
N GLN A 87 -3.54 -7.96 3.86
CA GLN A 87 -4.83 -8.44 4.34
C GLN A 87 -5.15 -7.91 5.73
N ASP A 88 -4.15 -7.91 6.63
CA ASP A 88 -4.30 -7.50 8.02
C ASP A 88 -2.93 -7.15 8.61
N SER A 89 -2.49 -5.90 8.40
CA SER A 89 -1.21 -5.39 8.90
C SER A 89 -1.16 -5.40 10.43
N ASN A 90 -2.26 -5.04 11.10
CA ASN A 90 -2.36 -5.04 12.55
C ASN A 90 -2.20 -6.45 13.12
N GLY A 91 -2.93 -7.43 12.58
CA GLY A 91 -2.79 -8.83 12.99
C GLY A 91 -1.39 -9.39 12.68
N LEU A 92 -0.75 -8.96 11.59
CA LEU A 92 0.65 -9.32 11.32
C LEU A 92 1.60 -8.77 12.39
N LEU A 93 1.46 -7.50 12.77
CA LEU A 93 2.27 -6.89 13.84
C LEU A 93 2.05 -7.60 15.18
N VAL A 94 0.80 -7.97 15.49
CA VAL A 94 0.46 -8.75 16.70
C VAL A 94 1.11 -10.13 16.66
N ARG A 95 1.05 -10.85 15.53
CA ARG A 95 1.70 -12.16 15.39
C ARG A 95 3.22 -12.07 15.51
N ALA A 96 3.84 -11.07 14.90
CA ALA A 96 5.28 -10.84 14.99
C ALA A 96 5.69 -10.54 16.45
N ARG A 97 4.94 -9.68 17.14
CA ARG A 97 5.14 -9.40 18.56
C ARG A 97 5.01 -10.65 19.42
N SER A 98 3.96 -11.46 19.21
CA SER A 98 3.78 -12.71 19.96
C SER A 98 4.90 -13.71 19.71
N TYR A 99 5.45 -13.76 18.49
CA TYR A 99 6.55 -14.66 18.13
C TYR A 99 7.86 -14.34 18.87
N PHE A 100 8.22 -13.06 18.97
CA PHE A 100 9.40 -12.62 19.72
C PHE A 100 9.15 -12.54 21.24
N GLY A 101 7.90 -12.75 21.66
CA GLY A 101 7.48 -12.67 23.06
C GLY A 101 7.51 -11.23 23.58
N THR A 102 7.64 -11.09 24.90
CA THR A 102 7.79 -9.77 25.55
C THR A 102 9.22 -9.22 25.45
N SER A 103 10.08 -9.83 24.62
CA SER A 103 11.43 -9.32 24.42
C SER A 103 11.33 -7.88 23.90
N ARG A 104 12.05 -6.97 24.55
CA ARG A 104 12.00 -5.52 24.28
C ARG A 104 12.86 -5.16 23.06
N GLU A 105 13.06 -6.13 22.16
CA GLU A 105 13.96 -6.05 21.03
C GLU A 105 13.19 -5.50 19.81
N LEU A 106 13.86 -4.65 19.01
CA LEU A 106 13.32 -4.25 17.72
C LEU A 106 13.11 -5.51 16.87
N SER A 107 11.96 -5.59 16.20
CA SER A 107 11.69 -6.67 15.24
C SER A 107 11.67 -6.11 13.83
N ALA A 108 12.14 -6.92 12.88
CA ALA A 108 12.13 -6.57 11.47
C ALA A 108 11.06 -7.38 10.71
N LEU A 109 10.45 -6.77 9.70
CA LEU A 109 9.45 -7.38 8.82
C LEU A 109 9.83 -7.14 7.36
N MET A 110 10.10 -8.20 6.60
CA MET A 110 10.18 -8.11 5.14
C MET A 110 8.77 -8.04 4.55
N VAL A 111 8.48 -6.98 3.80
CA VAL A 111 7.25 -6.81 3.04
C VAL A 111 7.65 -6.30 1.66
N PHE A 112 7.47 -7.13 0.63
CA PHE A 112 7.69 -6.76 -0.78
C PHE A 112 9.07 -6.11 -1.06
N GLY A 113 10.13 -6.79 -0.63
CA GLY A 113 11.52 -6.36 -0.83
C GLY A 113 11.98 -5.24 0.10
N LYS A 114 11.11 -4.77 1.00
CA LYS A 114 11.44 -3.73 1.99
C LYS A 114 11.42 -4.30 3.40
N THR A 115 12.40 -3.90 4.19
CA THR A 115 12.48 -4.27 5.60
C THR A 115 11.91 -3.13 6.45
N PHE A 116 10.83 -3.40 7.18
CA PHE A 116 10.24 -2.50 8.15
C PHE A 116 10.78 -2.85 9.54
N TYR A 117 11.43 -1.90 10.20
CA TYR A 117 11.83 -2.04 11.59
C TYR A 117 10.72 -1.54 12.50
N VAL A 118 10.21 -2.42 13.36
CA VAL A 118 9.08 -2.15 14.24
C VAL A 118 9.58 -1.83 15.64
N VAL A 119 9.37 -0.59 16.04
CA VAL A 119 9.69 -0.09 17.39
C VAL A 119 8.39 0.06 18.16
N THR A 120 8.26 -0.69 19.26
CA THR A 120 7.03 -0.71 20.07
C THR A 120 7.21 -0.11 21.46
N GLN A 121 8.45 0.13 21.88
CA GLN A 121 8.77 0.69 23.20
C GLN A 121 8.87 2.20 23.14
N VAL A 122 8.14 2.89 24.02
CA VAL A 122 8.09 4.36 24.07
C VAL A 122 9.49 4.99 24.16
N LYS A 123 10.38 4.44 25.00
CA LYS A 123 11.75 4.95 25.16
C LYS A 123 12.58 4.85 23.87
N GLN A 124 12.49 3.73 23.17
CA GLN A 124 13.20 3.52 21.90
C GLN A 124 12.58 4.37 20.78
N SER A 125 11.25 4.57 20.80
CA SER A 125 10.59 5.47 19.86
C SER A 125 11.10 6.91 20.01
N ASP A 126 11.23 7.42 21.24
CA ASP A 126 11.79 8.76 21.48
C ASP A 126 13.23 8.90 20.96
N GLU A 127 14.06 7.89 21.17
CA GLU A 127 15.43 7.86 20.63
C GLU A 127 15.47 7.88 19.10
N VAL A 128 14.62 7.08 18.45
CA VAL A 128 14.49 7.06 16.98
C VAL A 128 14.02 8.42 16.44
N TYR A 129 13.06 9.07 17.10
CA TYR A 129 12.58 10.39 16.68
C TYR A 129 13.63 11.51 16.87
N ARG A 130 14.52 11.38 17.86
CA ARG A 130 15.61 12.35 18.10
C ARG A 130 16.79 12.15 17.17
N ASN A 131 16.99 10.95 16.63
CA ASN A 131 18.10 10.63 15.76
C ASN A 131 17.86 11.10 14.31
N THR A 132 17.90 12.41 14.11
CA THR A 132 17.69 13.04 12.79
C THR A 132 18.84 12.81 11.82
N GLU A 133 20.00 12.33 12.28
CA GLU A 133 21.16 12.01 11.44
C GLU A 133 21.02 10.64 10.75
N ALA A 134 20.59 9.62 11.51
CA ALA A 134 20.42 8.27 10.97
C ALA A 134 19.01 8.01 10.41
N VAL A 135 18.00 8.78 10.86
CA VAL A 135 16.60 8.63 10.46
C VAL A 135 16.09 9.93 9.84
N SER A 136 15.99 9.93 8.52
CA SER A 136 15.55 11.08 7.75
C SER A 136 14.04 11.03 7.48
N PHE A 137 13.29 11.93 8.13
CA PHE A 137 11.88 12.15 7.79
C PHE A 137 11.72 12.73 6.39
N ASP A 138 12.66 13.56 5.94
CA ASP A 138 12.64 14.14 4.60
C ASP A 138 12.73 13.06 3.52
N ASP A 139 13.58 12.04 3.69
CA ASP A 139 13.68 10.93 2.72
C ASP A 139 12.41 10.09 2.66
N PHE A 140 11.74 9.91 3.82
CA PHE A 140 10.43 9.27 3.88
C PHE A 140 9.37 10.07 3.11
N VAL A 141 9.28 11.38 3.35
CA VAL A 141 8.34 12.27 2.64
C VAL A 141 8.63 12.31 1.15
N GLN A 142 9.90 12.42 0.75
CA GLN A 142 10.30 12.35 -0.66
C GLN A 142 9.90 11.00 -1.29
N GLY A 143 10.07 9.90 -0.56
CA GLY A 143 9.60 8.57 -0.98
C GLY A 143 8.09 8.55 -1.22
N LEU A 144 7.31 9.13 -0.31
CA LEU A 144 5.87 9.28 -0.49
C LEU A 144 5.52 10.15 -1.71
N MET A 145 6.24 11.26 -1.93
CA MET A 145 6.04 12.11 -3.11
C MET A 145 6.31 11.35 -4.41
N ARG A 146 7.37 10.54 -4.50
CA ARG A 146 7.66 9.69 -5.67
C ARG A 146 6.53 8.70 -5.94
N ASN A 147 6.05 8.03 -4.88
CA ASN A 147 4.93 7.08 -5.02
C ASN A 147 3.63 7.79 -5.39
N ASN A 148 3.49 9.03 -4.95
CA ASN A 148 2.46 9.97 -5.36
C ASN A 148 2.79 10.57 -6.76
N GLY A 149 3.54 9.89 -7.62
CA GLY A 149 3.77 10.25 -9.01
C GLY A 149 4.53 11.56 -9.26
N ASN A 150 5.17 12.15 -8.24
CA ASN A 150 6.00 13.34 -8.44
C ASN A 150 7.34 12.91 -9.04
N ASP A 151 7.80 13.63 -10.07
CA ASP A 151 9.11 13.38 -10.65
C ASP A 151 10.26 13.87 -9.75
N GLY A 152 11.48 13.46 -10.07
CA GLY A 152 12.67 13.79 -9.27
C GLY A 152 12.97 15.29 -9.22
N GLU A 153 12.69 16.03 -10.28
CA GLU A 153 12.95 17.48 -10.34
C GLU A 153 11.94 18.26 -9.50
N ALA A 154 10.67 17.88 -9.52
CA ALA A 154 9.63 18.44 -8.65
C ALA A 154 9.96 18.22 -7.17
N ILE A 155 10.40 17.01 -6.81
CA ILE A 155 10.80 16.69 -5.44
C ILE A 155 12.02 17.50 -5.04
N LYS A 156 13.05 17.54 -5.90
CA LYS A 156 14.24 18.34 -5.66
C LYS A 156 13.90 19.82 -5.47
N ALA A 157 12.99 20.37 -6.27
CA ALA A 157 12.53 21.75 -6.14
C ALA A 157 11.84 22.02 -4.80
N VAL A 158 11.02 21.07 -4.31
CA VAL A 158 10.33 21.17 -3.01
C VAL A 158 11.31 21.18 -1.83
N PHE A 159 12.42 20.45 -1.94
CA PHE A 159 13.44 20.33 -0.88
C PHE A 159 14.66 21.20 -1.10
N MET A 160 14.69 22.03 -2.15
CA MET A 160 15.74 23.02 -2.38
C MET A 160 15.54 24.23 -1.46
N ALA A 161 16.64 24.76 -0.91
CA ALA A 161 16.64 25.97 -0.10
C ALA A 161 16.03 27.16 -0.86
N LEU A 162 15.18 27.93 -0.18
CA LEU A 162 14.58 29.14 -0.74
C LEU A 162 15.42 30.39 -0.39
N PRO A 163 15.35 31.46 -1.20
CA PRO A 163 15.94 32.74 -0.84
C PRO A 163 15.42 33.25 0.51
N VAL A 164 16.32 33.82 1.31
CA VAL A 164 16.02 34.35 2.65
C VAL A 164 15.08 35.55 2.58
N ASP A 165 15.17 36.31 1.50
CA ASP A 165 14.41 37.52 1.19
C ASP A 165 13.17 37.25 0.31
N LYS A 166 12.71 36.00 0.23
CA LYS A 166 11.51 35.67 -0.54
C LYS A 166 10.28 36.46 -0.04
N ALA A 167 9.38 36.76 -0.96
CA ALA A 167 8.09 37.35 -0.61
C ALA A 167 7.20 36.40 0.23
N GLY A 168 6.23 36.98 0.94
CA GLY A 168 5.27 36.27 1.79
C GLY A 168 5.83 35.90 3.16
N PHE A 169 5.41 34.75 3.69
CA PHE A 169 5.85 34.25 5.01
C PHE A 169 7.38 34.29 5.22
N PRO A 170 7.89 34.89 6.33
CA PRO A 170 9.32 35.02 6.60
C PRO A 170 10.08 33.69 6.60
N ASN A 171 11.25 33.66 5.96
CA ASN A 171 12.13 32.48 5.94
C ASN A 171 13.60 32.84 6.21
N PRO A 172 13.93 33.35 7.41
CA PRO A 172 15.27 33.83 7.74
C PRO A 172 16.36 32.75 7.65
N ARG A 173 15.98 31.48 7.71
CA ARG A 173 16.90 30.32 7.67
C ARG A 173 17.08 29.73 6.27
N GLY A 174 16.42 30.26 5.25
CA GLY A 174 16.49 29.73 3.88
C GLY A 174 15.98 28.29 3.76
N GLU A 175 15.02 27.90 4.61
CA GLU A 175 14.44 26.55 4.58
C GLU A 175 13.78 26.27 3.23
N SER A 176 13.78 25.00 2.82
CA SER A 176 13.02 24.56 1.66
C SER A 176 11.52 24.67 1.90
N ILE A 177 10.70 24.69 0.84
CA ILE A 177 9.24 24.76 1.01
C ILE A 177 8.70 23.53 1.77
N GLY A 178 9.31 22.35 1.57
CA GLY A 178 8.97 21.12 2.29
C GLY A 178 9.09 21.28 3.82
N ARG A 179 10.11 21.98 4.30
CA ARG A 179 10.29 22.27 5.73
C ARG A 179 9.49 23.49 6.17
N LEU A 180 9.47 24.54 5.36
CA LEU A 180 8.79 25.79 5.67
C LEU A 180 7.28 25.61 5.86
N ALA A 181 6.66 24.68 5.13
CA ALA A 181 5.24 24.36 5.28
C ALA A 181 4.89 23.95 6.73
N SER A 182 5.75 23.19 7.41
CA SER A 182 5.54 22.81 8.81
C SER A 182 5.61 24.02 9.75
N VAL A 183 6.52 24.96 9.48
CA VAL A 183 6.68 26.21 10.24
C VAL A 183 5.48 27.13 10.03
N MET A 184 5.03 27.27 8.78
CA MET A 184 3.80 28.01 8.44
C MET A 184 2.59 27.43 9.17
N HIS A 185 2.45 26.11 9.15
CA HIS A 185 1.35 25.43 9.84
C HIS A 185 1.38 25.67 11.35
N ALA A 186 2.55 25.52 11.98
CA ALA A 186 2.73 25.80 13.41
C ALA A 186 2.39 27.27 13.73
N HIS A 187 2.82 28.22 12.90
CA HIS A 187 2.55 29.64 13.10
C HIS A 187 1.04 29.98 13.00
N GLN A 188 0.31 29.31 12.10
CA GLN A 188 -1.13 29.52 11.94
C GLN A 188 -1.95 28.95 13.08
N LEU A 189 -1.53 27.81 13.63
CA LEU A 189 -2.26 27.10 14.68
C LEU A 189 -1.77 27.42 16.09
N HIS A 190 -0.70 28.19 16.24
CA HIS A 190 -0.23 28.63 17.55
C HIS A 190 -1.30 29.50 18.22
N PRO A 191 -1.53 29.36 19.55
CA PRO A 191 -2.43 30.22 20.29
C PRO A 191 -2.11 31.71 20.04
N GLY A 192 -3.08 32.46 19.53
CA GLY A 192 -2.89 33.85 19.13
C GLY A 192 -3.94 34.34 18.13
N ALA A 193 -3.68 35.50 17.53
CA ALA A 193 -4.63 36.17 16.63
C ALA A 193 -5.01 35.31 15.41
N ASN A 194 -4.04 34.59 14.82
CA ASN A 194 -4.27 33.75 13.65
C ASN A 194 -5.24 32.60 13.95
N LEU A 195 -5.01 31.90 15.06
CA LEU A 195 -5.89 30.83 15.49
C LEU A 195 -7.29 31.35 15.83
N ALA A 196 -7.41 32.53 16.46
CA ALA A 196 -8.69 33.14 16.78
C ALA A 196 -9.51 33.46 15.51
N VAL A 197 -8.86 33.98 14.46
CA VAL A 197 -9.52 34.21 13.15
C VAL A 197 -9.98 32.90 12.53
N LEU A 198 -9.13 31.87 12.56
CA LEU A 198 -9.48 30.54 12.05
C LEU A 198 -10.69 29.96 12.81
N GLN A 199 -10.69 30.03 14.14
CA GLN A 199 -11.79 29.57 14.99
C GLN A 199 -13.09 30.30 14.68
N ALA A 200 -13.06 31.63 14.51
CA ALA A 200 -14.24 32.41 14.14
C ALA A 200 -14.81 31.99 12.78
N ASN A 201 -13.94 31.73 11.80
CA ASN A 201 -14.34 31.25 10.47
C ASN A 201 -14.95 29.85 10.54
N VAL A 202 -14.35 28.93 11.31
CA VAL A 202 -14.90 27.58 11.55
C VAL A 202 -16.27 27.67 12.21
N GLN A 203 -16.41 28.46 13.28
CA GLN A 203 -17.68 28.61 13.98
C GLN A 203 -18.77 29.16 13.06
N LYS A 204 -18.45 30.19 12.27
CA LYS A 204 -19.38 30.73 11.27
C LYS A 204 -19.80 29.66 10.26
N TRP A 205 -18.84 28.91 9.72
CA TRP A 205 -19.13 27.85 8.76
C TRP A 205 -20.04 26.77 9.36
N LEU A 206 -19.73 26.31 10.58
CA LEU A 206 -20.52 25.30 11.28
C LEU A 206 -21.95 25.78 11.56
N ASN A 207 -22.13 27.03 12.02
CA ASN A 207 -23.46 27.59 12.26
C ASN A 207 -24.32 27.65 10.99
N CYS A 208 -23.69 27.85 9.81
CA CYS A 208 -24.39 27.85 8.54
C CYS A 208 -24.73 26.44 8.06
N HIS A 209 -23.82 25.47 8.18
CA HIS A 209 -23.95 24.17 7.51
C HIS A 209 -24.51 23.05 8.42
N VAL A 210 -24.31 23.15 9.73
CA VAL A 210 -24.76 22.16 10.73
C VAL A 210 -26.11 22.59 11.32
N HIS A 211 -27.02 23.03 10.46
CA HIS A 211 -28.39 23.33 10.84
C HIS A 211 -29.32 22.24 10.29
N PRO A 212 -30.31 21.71 11.05
CA PRO A 212 -31.16 20.60 10.59
C PRO A 212 -31.76 20.79 9.20
N LYS A 213 -32.20 22.01 8.88
CA LYS A 213 -32.72 22.37 7.55
C LYS A 213 -31.71 22.16 6.42
N GLU A 214 -30.45 22.53 6.64
CA GLU A 214 -29.38 22.33 5.66
C GLU A 214 -29.04 20.85 5.51
N ILE A 215 -29.00 20.11 6.63
CA ILE A 215 -28.71 18.68 6.62
C ILE A 215 -29.80 17.92 5.85
N CYS A 216 -31.09 18.23 6.06
CA CYS A 216 -32.21 17.68 5.30
C CYS A 216 -32.08 17.90 3.79
N ALA A 217 -31.55 19.06 3.37
CA ALA A 217 -31.43 19.42 1.97
C ALA A 217 -30.30 18.67 1.25
N LYS A 218 -29.44 17.93 1.98
CA LYS A 218 -28.30 17.22 1.39
C LYS A 218 -28.66 15.76 1.04
N PRO A 219 -28.05 15.20 -0.03
CA PRO A 219 -28.27 13.81 -0.43
C PRO A 219 -27.85 12.75 0.60
N THR A 220 -27.11 13.13 1.63
CA THR A 220 -26.66 12.24 2.72
C THR A 220 -27.75 11.94 3.75
N ALA A 221 -28.88 12.65 3.76
CA ALA A 221 -29.99 12.33 4.64
C ALA A 221 -30.72 11.05 4.17
N THR A 222 -30.79 10.04 5.04
CA THR A 222 -31.46 8.76 4.75
C THR A 222 -32.95 8.80 5.05
N SER A 223 -33.37 9.64 6.00
CA SER A 223 -34.76 9.94 6.30
C SER A 223 -34.87 11.35 6.88
N SER A 224 -35.90 12.09 6.47
CA SER A 224 -36.21 13.42 7.00
C SER A 224 -37.60 13.39 7.61
N GLY A 225 -37.68 13.39 8.94
CA GLY A 225 -38.92 13.64 9.68
C GLY A 225 -39.20 15.14 9.77
N ARG A 226 -40.32 15.53 10.39
CA ARG A 226 -40.62 16.95 10.64
C ARG A 226 -39.65 17.60 11.64
N GLU A 227 -39.06 16.81 12.55
CA GLU A 227 -38.23 17.31 13.67
C GLU A 227 -36.84 16.66 13.76
N SER A 228 -36.59 15.61 12.98
CA SER A 228 -35.34 14.86 13.03
C SER A 228 -34.83 14.51 11.63
N VAL A 229 -33.51 14.39 11.53
CA VAL A 229 -32.82 14.00 10.30
C VAL A 229 -31.96 12.80 10.63
N GLU A 230 -32.12 11.74 9.84
CA GLU A 230 -31.27 10.57 9.93
C GLU A 230 -30.15 10.69 8.89
N VAL A 231 -28.92 10.46 9.33
CA VAL A 231 -27.73 10.50 8.47
C VAL A 231 -26.77 9.36 8.84
N PRO A 232 -26.02 8.80 7.88
CA PRO A 232 -24.88 7.94 8.17
C PRO A 232 -23.77 8.79 8.80
N LEU A 233 -23.65 8.72 10.14
CA LEU A 233 -22.80 9.60 10.95
C LEU A 233 -21.38 9.73 10.41
N TYR A 234 -20.73 8.61 10.09
CA TYR A 234 -19.36 8.60 9.57
C TYR A 234 -19.25 9.39 8.25
N GLN A 235 -20.10 9.09 7.26
CA GLN A 235 -20.06 9.78 5.97
C GLN A 235 -20.39 11.26 6.11
N TRP A 236 -21.36 11.61 6.96
CA TRP A 236 -21.75 12.98 7.23
C TRP A 236 -20.59 13.77 7.85
N CYS A 237 -20.01 13.28 8.95
CA CYS A 237 -18.88 13.92 9.63
C CYS A 237 -17.67 14.07 8.70
N SER A 238 -17.23 12.99 8.04
CA SER A 238 -16.03 13.03 7.20
C SER A 238 -16.18 14.00 6.03
N LYS A 239 -17.34 13.98 5.35
CA LYS A 239 -17.59 14.90 4.24
C LYS A 239 -17.67 16.36 4.70
N TYR A 240 -18.30 16.63 5.84
CA TYR A 240 -18.40 18.00 6.36
C TYR A 240 -17.05 18.55 6.81
N VAL A 241 -16.19 17.74 7.42
CA VAL A 241 -14.83 18.16 7.78
C VAL A 241 -13.99 18.48 6.54
N ILE A 242 -14.10 17.65 5.49
CA ILE A 242 -13.41 17.91 4.22
C ILE A 242 -13.95 19.19 3.55
N GLN A 243 -15.26 19.39 3.53
CA GLN A 243 -15.90 20.60 3.00
C GLN A 243 -15.49 21.85 3.78
N LEU A 244 -15.50 21.78 5.11
CA LEU A 244 -15.03 22.85 5.98
C LEU A 244 -13.59 23.24 5.65
N GLY A 245 -12.68 22.27 5.54
CA GLY A 245 -11.29 22.51 5.16
C GLY A 245 -11.18 23.15 3.78
N GLN A 246 -11.91 22.63 2.80
CA GLN A 246 -11.95 23.17 1.45
C GLN A 246 -12.37 24.65 1.46
N ASP A 247 -13.50 24.97 2.09
CA ASP A 247 -14.08 26.30 2.05
C ASP A 247 -13.26 27.31 2.88
N ILE A 248 -12.66 26.89 3.99
CA ILE A 248 -11.81 27.77 4.80
C ILE A 248 -10.51 28.10 4.08
N TYR A 249 -9.82 27.10 3.54
CA TYR A 249 -8.49 27.30 2.96
C TYR A 249 -8.56 27.81 1.52
N PHE A 250 -9.49 27.31 0.71
CA PHE A 250 -9.55 27.57 -0.73
C PHE A 250 -10.78 28.37 -1.17
N GLY A 251 -11.71 28.65 -0.24
CA GLY A 251 -12.99 29.29 -0.51
C GLY A 251 -13.88 28.51 -1.47
N GLU A 252 -14.85 29.21 -2.05
CA GLU A 252 -15.87 28.60 -2.91
C GLU A 252 -15.33 28.15 -4.27
N MET A 253 -14.14 28.60 -4.67
CA MET A 253 -13.64 28.37 -6.01
C MET A 253 -13.40 26.88 -6.31
N LEU A 254 -12.88 26.11 -5.35
CA LEU A 254 -12.75 24.65 -5.54
C LEU A 254 -14.11 23.97 -5.70
N ALA A 255 -15.13 24.40 -4.96
CA ALA A 255 -16.49 23.87 -5.10
C ALA A 255 -17.11 24.20 -6.47
N ARG A 256 -16.75 25.35 -7.07
CA ARG A 256 -17.16 25.72 -8.44
C ARG A 256 -16.45 24.89 -9.51
N ILE A 257 -15.17 24.56 -9.29
CA ILE A 257 -14.36 23.74 -10.20
C ILE A 257 -14.82 22.28 -10.19
N ASP A 258 -14.97 21.70 -8.99
CA ASP A 258 -15.44 20.33 -8.81
C ASP A 258 -16.32 20.23 -7.54
N PRO A 259 -17.65 20.33 -7.67
CA PRO A 259 -18.56 20.26 -6.53
C PRO A 259 -18.57 18.89 -5.84
N THR A 260 -18.01 17.87 -6.49
CA THR A 260 -17.90 16.52 -5.93
C THR A 260 -16.56 16.25 -5.26
N LEU A 261 -15.62 17.20 -5.31
CA LEU A 261 -14.26 17.06 -4.77
C LEU A 261 -14.23 16.56 -3.32
N PRO A 262 -15.08 17.03 -2.39
CA PRO A 262 -15.09 16.50 -1.02
C PRO A 262 -15.38 15.00 -0.94
N SER A 263 -16.32 14.50 -1.76
CA SER A 263 -16.63 13.07 -1.81
C SER A 263 -15.50 12.27 -2.47
N VAL A 264 -14.89 12.81 -3.52
CA VAL A 264 -13.76 12.19 -4.22
C VAL A 264 -12.54 12.13 -3.31
N PHE A 265 -12.28 13.19 -2.56
CA PHE A 265 -11.20 13.25 -1.58
C PHE A 265 -11.43 12.25 -0.45
N LEU A 266 -12.65 12.11 0.07
CA LEU A 266 -12.98 11.10 1.07
C LEU A 266 -12.65 9.68 0.58
N LEU A 267 -13.06 9.34 -0.65
CA LEU A 267 -12.74 8.03 -1.24
C LEU A 267 -11.23 7.83 -1.42
N PHE A 268 -10.51 8.88 -1.81
CA PHE A 268 -9.05 8.84 -1.88
C PHE A 268 -8.42 8.61 -0.50
N ASP A 269 -8.88 9.34 0.53
CA ASP A 269 -8.38 9.26 1.90
C ASP A 269 -8.61 7.87 2.51
N GLU A 270 -9.78 7.25 2.28
CA GLU A 270 -10.08 5.87 2.69
C GLU A 270 -9.14 4.82 2.08
N LEU A 271 -8.49 5.17 0.96
CA LEU A 271 -7.60 4.28 0.23
C LEU A 271 -6.13 4.73 0.25
N ILE A 272 -5.80 5.85 0.91
CA ILE A 272 -4.46 6.45 0.87
C ILE A 272 -3.39 5.53 1.49
N TRP A 273 -3.79 4.65 2.39
CA TRP A 273 -2.94 3.63 2.98
C TRP A 273 -2.27 2.72 1.92
N LYS A 274 -2.92 2.51 0.76
CA LYS A 274 -2.31 1.78 -0.37
C LYS A 274 -1.08 2.51 -0.91
N MET A 275 -1.11 3.84 -0.93
CA MET A 275 0.03 4.67 -1.33
C MET A 275 1.13 4.64 -0.26
N LEU A 276 0.77 4.78 1.01
CA LEU A 276 1.72 4.73 2.13
C LEU A 276 2.51 3.42 2.15
N TYR A 277 1.83 2.30 1.90
CA TYR A 277 2.43 0.97 1.82
C TYR A 277 2.94 0.59 0.42
N GLN A 278 2.92 1.54 -0.53
CA GLN A 278 3.51 1.38 -1.85
C GLN A 278 2.96 0.19 -2.64
N TYR A 279 1.63 0.04 -2.63
CA TYR A 279 0.95 -1.00 -3.41
C TYR A 279 1.36 -0.91 -4.88
N PRO A 280 1.61 -2.05 -5.55
CA PRO A 280 1.80 -2.06 -6.99
C PRO A 280 0.61 -1.40 -7.70
N GLY A 281 0.86 -0.63 -8.76
CA GLY A 281 -0.17 0.17 -9.43
C GLY A 281 -1.40 -0.63 -9.90
N PHE A 282 -1.21 -1.90 -10.27
CA PHE A 282 -2.31 -2.79 -10.66
C PHE A 282 -3.22 -3.21 -9.49
N LEU A 283 -2.79 -3.04 -8.23
CA LEU A 283 -3.58 -3.31 -7.02
C LEU A 283 -4.16 -2.03 -6.36
N SER A 284 -3.88 -0.87 -6.93
CA SER A 284 -4.25 0.43 -6.36
C SER A 284 -5.06 1.31 -7.31
N SER A 285 -5.66 0.73 -8.37
CA SER A 285 -6.42 1.49 -9.37
C SER A 285 -7.61 2.23 -8.77
N ASP A 286 -8.29 1.62 -7.79
CA ASP A 286 -9.39 2.21 -7.02
C ASP A 286 -8.98 3.46 -6.22
N MET A 287 -7.72 3.54 -5.78
CA MET A 287 -7.13 4.73 -5.16
C MET A 287 -6.63 5.74 -6.20
N SER A 288 -6.01 5.25 -7.28
CA SER A 288 -5.37 6.09 -8.31
C SER A 288 -6.37 6.99 -9.05
N VAL A 289 -7.59 6.50 -9.29
CA VAL A 289 -8.65 7.27 -9.98
C VAL A 289 -9.10 8.50 -9.18
N PRO A 290 -9.60 8.39 -7.93
CA PRO A 290 -10.00 9.55 -7.15
C PRO A 290 -8.81 10.49 -6.88
N ARG A 291 -7.61 9.94 -6.66
CA ARG A 291 -6.37 10.72 -6.55
C ARG A 291 -6.11 11.60 -7.77
N ALA A 292 -6.16 11.03 -8.98
CA ALA A 292 -5.93 11.76 -10.22
C ALA A 292 -6.94 12.90 -10.39
N ARG A 293 -8.19 12.69 -9.96
CA ARG A 293 -9.23 13.71 -9.97
C ARG A 293 -8.96 14.83 -8.95
N VAL A 294 -8.52 14.51 -7.74
CA VAL A 294 -8.09 15.52 -6.75
C VAL A 294 -6.99 16.41 -7.33
N ILE A 295 -5.96 15.79 -7.95
CA ILE A 295 -4.85 16.52 -8.58
C ILE A 295 -5.37 17.41 -9.71
N ALA A 296 -6.22 16.89 -10.60
CA ALA A 296 -6.77 17.67 -11.71
C ALA A 296 -7.60 18.87 -11.23
N SER A 297 -8.35 18.73 -10.13
CA SER A 297 -9.14 19.83 -9.56
C SER A 297 -8.25 20.90 -8.91
N LEU A 298 -7.19 20.48 -8.21
CA LEU A 298 -6.21 21.41 -7.65
C LEU A 298 -5.39 22.13 -8.74
N ASP A 299 -5.02 21.44 -9.81
CA ASP A 299 -4.33 22.03 -10.96
C ASP A 299 -5.18 23.12 -11.61
N LYS A 300 -6.47 22.84 -11.87
CA LYS A 300 -7.42 23.86 -12.36
C LYS A 300 -7.53 25.05 -11.43
N TYR A 301 -7.55 24.83 -10.11
CA TYR A 301 -7.58 25.93 -9.14
C TYR A 301 -6.32 26.80 -9.22
N LEU A 302 -5.15 26.18 -9.41
CA LEU A 302 -3.88 26.87 -9.58
C LEU A 302 -3.76 27.60 -10.93
N GLN A 303 -4.68 27.39 -11.88
CA GLN A 303 -4.78 28.15 -13.12
C GLN A 303 -5.71 29.38 -13.02
N VAL A 304 -6.65 29.40 -12.07
CA VAL A 304 -7.55 30.55 -11.83
C VAL A 304 -6.73 31.79 -11.43
N PRO A 305 -7.00 33.02 -11.87
CA PRO A 305 -6.25 34.20 -11.41
C PRO A 305 -6.27 34.37 -9.89
N GLN A 306 -5.15 34.75 -9.27
CA GLN A 306 -5.04 34.85 -7.80
C GLN A 306 -6.09 35.80 -7.18
N LYS A 307 -6.51 36.84 -7.91
CA LYS A 307 -7.56 37.77 -7.47
C LYS A 307 -8.94 37.11 -7.31
N GLU A 308 -9.17 36.01 -8.03
CA GLU A 308 -10.42 35.25 -8.04
C GLU A 308 -10.37 34.01 -7.12
N ARG A 309 -9.17 33.58 -6.73
CA ARG A 309 -8.95 32.58 -5.67
C ARG A 309 -9.25 33.21 -4.31
N ALA A 310 -10.52 33.44 -4.00
CA ALA A 310 -10.93 33.83 -2.67
C ALA A 310 -10.73 32.63 -1.73
N GLY A 311 -9.87 32.77 -0.72
CA GLY A 311 -9.51 31.76 0.28
C GLY A 311 -8.65 32.44 1.35
N MET A 312 -8.37 31.77 2.47
CA MET A 312 -7.50 32.35 3.51
C MET A 312 -6.17 32.75 2.86
N ARG A 313 -5.91 34.05 2.74
CA ARG A 313 -4.63 34.56 2.25
C ARG A 313 -3.57 34.06 3.24
N LEU A 314 -2.85 33.03 2.84
CA LEU A 314 -1.61 32.65 3.49
C LEU A 314 -0.68 33.86 3.31
N GLY A 315 -0.55 34.65 4.37
CA GLY A 315 0.29 35.84 4.42
C GLY A 315 1.77 35.52 4.19
#